data_AF-A0A2T6LGK9-F1
#
_entry.id   AF-A0A2T6LGK9-F1
#
_cell.length_a   1.000
_cell.length_b   1.000
_cell.length_c   1.000
_cell.angle_alpha   90.00
_cell.angle_beta   90.00
_cell.angle_gamma   90.00
#
_symmetry.space_group_name_H-M   'P 1'
#
loop_
_entity.id
_entity.type
_entity.pdbx_description
1 polymer ?
#
loop_
_entity_poly.entity_id
_entity_poly.type
_entity_poly.pdbx_seq_one_letter_code
_entity_poly.pdbx_strand_id
1 'polypeptide(L)' 'MITTWVNGLKIAELDTAALDSPDYDPQAVLDALGPRGHIAFEVHDNDSVFGEARWGRGAQCRWRNIRIKDLTGESGS' A
#
# COMPACT_ATOMS: atom_id res chain seq x y z
N MET A 1 0.98 -11.32 -5.64
CA MET A 1 0.13 -11.39 -4.44
C MET A 1 0.59 -10.41 -3.37
N ILE A 2 -0.32 -9.56 -2.88
CA ILE A 2 -0.13 -8.64 -1.77
C ILE A 2 -1.08 -9.08 -0.64
N THR A 3 -0.57 -9.18 0.59
CA THR A 3 -1.42 -9.45 1.76
C THR A 3 -1.19 -8.40 2.84
N THR A 4 -2.25 -8.01 3.53
CA THR A 4 -2.20 -7.03 4.62
C THR A 4 -2.74 -7.62 5.91
N TRP A 5 -2.13 -7.21 7.01
CA TRP A 5 -2.44 -7.71 8.35
C TRP A 5 -2.51 -6.56 9.33
N VAL A 6 -3.51 -6.58 10.22
CA VAL A 6 -3.66 -5.60 11.31
C VAL A 6 -3.93 -6.37 12.59
N ASN A 7 -3.14 -6.13 13.63
CA ASN A 7 -3.27 -6.78 14.94
C ASN A 7 -3.34 -8.33 14.87
N GLY A 8 -2.62 -8.94 13.93
CA GLY A 8 -2.59 -10.40 13.74
C GLY A 8 -3.74 -10.97 12.90
N LEU A 9 -4.72 -10.14 12.51
CA LEU A 9 -5.81 -10.53 11.62
C LEU A 9 -5.45 -10.21 10.15
N LYS A 10 -5.68 -11.18 9.26
CA LYS A 10 -5.57 -10.95 7.80
C LYS A 10 -6.73 -10.06 7.36
N ILE A 11 -6.40 -8.90 6.80
CA ILE A 11 -7.41 -7.91 6.37
C ILE A 11 -7.73 -8.07 4.89
N ALA A 12 -6.71 -8.18 4.05
CA ALA A 12 -6.91 -8.28 2.61
C ALA A 12 -5.85 -9.15 1.93
N GLU A 13 -6.24 -9.63 0.76
CA GLU A 13 -5.40 -10.26 -0.24
C GLU A 13 -5.75 -9.66 -1.61
N LEU A 14 -4.73 -9.32 -2.38
CA LEU A 14 -4.90 -8.74 -3.71
C LEU A 14 -3.83 -9.28 -4.66
N ASP A 15 -4.28 -9.82 -5.78
CA ASP A 15 -3.40 -10.13 -6.91
C ASP A 15 -3.62 -9.13 -8.02
N THR A 16 -2.72 -8.14 -8.14
CA THR A 16 -2.80 -7.10 -9.16
C THR A 16 -2.59 -7.65 -10.57
N ALA A 17 -1.96 -8.83 -10.73
CA ALA A 17 -1.82 -9.45 -12.05
C ALA A 17 -3.13 -10.07 -12.56
N ALA A 18 -4.06 -10.39 -11.66
CA ALA A 18 -5.35 -11.01 -11.97
C ALA A 18 -6.54 -10.11 -11.61
N LEU A 19 -6.29 -8.83 -11.31
CA LEU A 19 -7.32 -7.87 -10.92
C LEU A 19 -8.21 -7.55 -12.13
N ASP A 20 -9.50 -7.85 -11.98
CA ASP A 20 -10.54 -7.44 -12.92
C ASP A 20 -11.22 -6.16 -12.41
N SER A 21 -10.90 -5.04 -13.05
CA SER A 21 -11.45 -3.73 -12.74
C SER A 21 -11.56 -2.90 -14.03
N PRO A 22 -12.60 -2.07 -14.18
CA PRO A 22 -12.71 -1.15 -15.31
C PRO A 22 -11.41 -0.34 -15.51
N ASP A 23 -10.97 -0.26 -16.76
CA ASP A 23 -9.80 0.49 -17.22
C ASP A 23 -8.44 0.10 -16.59
N TYR A 24 -8.35 -1.03 -15.90
CA TYR A 24 -7.10 -1.52 -15.32
C TYR A 24 -6.38 -2.48 -16.29
N ASP A 25 -5.16 -2.12 -16.69
CA ASP A 25 -4.25 -2.97 -17.46
C ASP A 25 -3.01 -3.32 -16.60
N PRO A 26 -2.90 -4.58 -16.14
CA PRO A 26 -1.76 -5.01 -15.32
C PRO A 26 -0.40 -4.82 -16.01
N GLN A 27 -0.33 -5.02 -17.34
CA GLN A 27 0.92 -4.93 -18.08
C GLN A 27 1.35 -3.47 -18.23
N ALA A 28 0.42 -2.58 -18.58
CA ALA A 28 0.70 -1.15 -18.67
C ALA A 28 1.21 -0.58 -17.34
N VAL A 29 0.65 -1.03 -16.21
CA VAL A 29 1.11 -0.63 -14.87
C VAL A 29 2.51 -1.15 -14.58
N LEU A 30 2.80 -2.42 -14.90
CA LEU A 30 4.14 -2.99 -14.73
C LEU A 30 5.18 -2.25 -15.57
N ASP A 31 4.87 -1.91 -16.81
CA ASP A 31 5.77 -1.20 -17.71
C ASP A 31 6.08 0.22 -17.19
N ALA A 32 5.11 0.88 -16.56
CA ALA A 32 5.26 2.21 -16.00
C ALA A 32 6.03 2.23 -14.66
N LEU A 33 5.76 1.28 -13.76
CA LEU A 33 6.27 1.30 -12.37
C LEU A 33 7.49 0.39 -12.16
N GLY A 34 7.62 -0.66 -12.97
CA GLY A 34 8.64 -1.68 -12.82
C GLY A 34 8.44 -2.60 -11.61
N PRO A 35 9.40 -3.51 -11.35
CA PRO A 35 9.27 -4.55 -10.33
C PRO A 35 9.69 -4.10 -8.92
N ARG A 36 10.17 -2.85 -8.75
CA ARG A 36 10.70 -2.34 -7.47
C ARG A 36 10.31 -0.88 -7.28
N GLY A 37 9.99 -0.50 -6.05
CA GLY A 37 9.64 0.86 -5.68
C GLY A 37 9.97 1.18 -4.23
N HIS A 38 9.67 2.40 -3.83
CA HIS A 38 9.84 2.88 -2.46
C HIS A 38 8.56 2.66 -1.64
N ILE A 39 8.72 2.43 -0.33
CA ILE A 39 7.62 2.46 0.64
C ILE A 39 7.57 3.87 1.23
N ALA A 40 6.40 4.51 1.18
CA ALA A 40 6.18 5.84 1.72
C ALA A 40 5.21 5.81 2.92
N PHE A 41 5.37 6.77 3.82
CA PHE A 41 4.41 7.04 4.90
C PHE A 41 3.68 8.33 4.57
N GLU A 42 2.38 8.22 4.32
CA GLU A 42 1.55 9.37 3.96
C GLU A 42 1.05 10.11 5.21
N VAL A 43 1.20 11.43 5.21
CA VAL A 43 0.44 12.33 6.08
C VAL A 43 -0.56 13.03 5.18
N HIS A 44 -1.81 12.60 5.25
CA HIS A 44 -2.84 13.12 4.37
C HIS A 44 -3.25 14.54 4.81
N ASP A 45 -3.37 15.47 3.86
CA ASP A 45 -3.84 16.84 4.09
C ASP A 45 -5.34 16.91 4.45
N ASN A 46 -5.75 18.00 5.09
CA ASN A 46 -7.12 18.29 5.52
C ASN A 46 -7.81 19.35 4.64
N ASP A 47 -7.60 19.32 3.32
CA ASP A 47 -8.19 20.32 2.42
C ASP A 47 -9.71 20.48 2.65
N SER A 48 -10.08 21.74 2.92
CA SER A 48 -11.42 22.23 3.18
C SER A 48 -12.48 21.84 2.14
N VAL A 49 -12.08 21.53 0.89
CA VAL A 49 -13.00 21.09 -0.17
C VAL A 49 -13.69 19.75 0.17
N PHE A 50 -13.13 18.93 1.05
CA PHE A 50 -13.61 17.59 1.37
C PHE A 50 -14.40 17.47 2.70
N GLY A 51 -14.66 18.59 3.38
CA GLY A 51 -15.52 18.65 4.58
C GLY A 51 -14.99 17.93 5.82
N GLU A 52 -15.90 17.63 6.76
CA GLU A 52 -15.59 17.15 8.13
C GLU A 52 -15.13 15.68 8.22
N ALA A 53 -15.24 14.89 7.14
CA ALA A 53 -14.82 13.49 7.12
C ALA A 53 -13.28 13.32 6.96
N ARG A 54 -12.53 14.42 6.97
CA ARG A 54 -11.08 14.43 6.72
C ARG A 54 -10.26 14.24 7.99
N TRP A 55 -8.96 14.02 7.78
CA TRP A 55 -7.98 13.92 8.85
C TRP A 55 -8.11 15.12 9.79
N GLY A 56 -8.32 14.85 11.08
CA GLY A 56 -8.69 15.89 12.04
C GLY A 56 -7.64 16.99 12.14
N ARG A 57 -8.07 18.24 12.35
CA ARG A 57 -7.14 19.36 12.56
C ARG A 57 -6.23 19.05 13.75
N GLY A 58 -4.92 19.00 13.51
CA GLY A 58 -3.91 18.67 14.52
C GLY A 58 -3.77 17.17 14.83
N ALA A 59 -4.51 16.29 14.15
CA ALA A 59 -4.33 14.85 14.26
C ALA A 59 -2.96 14.44 13.71
N GLN A 60 -2.31 13.49 14.38
CA GLN A 60 -0.94 13.07 14.07
C GLN A 60 -0.89 11.58 13.81
N CYS A 61 -0.20 11.19 12.73
CA CYS A 61 0.26 9.82 12.54
C CYS A 61 1.67 9.67 13.13
N ARG A 62 1.89 8.55 13.84
CA ARG A 62 3.22 8.18 14.36
C ARG A 62 3.49 6.73 14.03
N TRP A 63 4.54 6.48 13.28
CA TRP A 63 5.00 5.14 12.94
C TRP A 63 6.26 4.80 13.72
N ARG A 64 6.34 3.59 14.25
CA ARG A 64 7.50 3.07 14.98
C ARG A 64 7.69 1.59 14.68
N ASN A 65 8.89 1.07 14.95
CA ASN A 65 9.25 -0.34 14.73
C ASN A 65 9.08 -0.80 13.26
N ILE A 66 9.33 0.10 12.31
CA ILE A 66 9.28 -0.19 10.88
C ILE A 66 10.47 -1.08 10.52
N ARG A 67 10.21 -2.22 9.90
CA ARG A 67 11.22 -3.18 9.45
C ARG A 67 10.84 -3.71 8.07
N ILE A 68 11.84 -4.04 7.28
CA ILE A 68 11.67 -4.68 5.98
C ILE A 68 12.48 -5.98 5.96
N LYS A 69 11.91 -7.03 5.36
CA LYS A 69 12.58 -8.29 5.06
C LYS A 69 12.33 -8.59 3.59
N ASP A 70 13.39 -8.80 2.82
CA ASP A 70 13.27 -9.27 1.44
C ASP A 70 12.91 -10.76 1.45
N LEU A 71 11.91 -11.14 0.66
CA LEU A 71 11.44 -12.53 0.55
C LEU A 71 12.11 -13.29 -0.60
N THR A 72 12.84 -12.59 -1.48
CA THR A 72 13.50 -13.22 -2.64
C THR A 72 14.72 -14.07 -2.27
N GLY A 73 15.21 -13.98 -1.02
CA GLY A 73 16.34 -14.77 -0.51
C GLY A 73 15.99 -16.14 0.07
N GLU A 74 14.71 -16.52 0.15
CA GLU A 74 14.27 -17.80 0.75
C GLU A 74 13.96 -18.90 -0.26
N SER A 75 14.03 -18.64 -1.57
CA SER A 75 13.83 -19.62 -2.64
C SER A 75 15.11 -20.35 -3.09
N GLY A 76 16.14 -20.36 -2.24
CA GLY A 76 17.41 -21.06 -2.47
C GLY A 76 17.73 -22.10 -1.40
N SER A 77 16.97 -23.20 -1.37
CA SER A 77 17.37 -24.50 -0.79
C SER A 77 16.50 -25.61 -1.32
#